data_AF-A0A423SZJ0-F1
#
_entry.id   AF-A0A423SZJ0-F1
#
_cell.length_a   1.000
_cell.length_b   1.000
_cell.length_c   1.000
_cell.angle_alpha   90.00
_cell.angle_beta   90.00
_cell.angle_gamma   90.00
#
_symmetry.space_group_name_H-M   'P 1'
#
loop_
_entity.id
_entity.type
_entity.pdbx_description
1 polymer ?
#
loop_
_entity_poly.entity_id
_entity_poly.type
_entity_poly.pdbx_seq_one_letter_code
_entity_poly.pdbx_strand_id
1 'polypeptide(L)'
;MARRGGCCMYFNLVMAVIGTFGGWSAFVVFFFHFTNHQAGIWAFVSGTYAAMTLFIHILYKRHTLETWYTPENLIQIRLLGLLGLLAGLGAFGAYVGIAISNHEDMPSMTNIATSHYFMAIWAFLSLKWGASLMGFSHVYRKRLLEEYHPLLA
;
A
#
# COMPACT_ATOMS: atom_id res chain seq x y z
N MET A 1 -20.49 -20.15 -9.11
CA MET A 1 -19.37 -19.53 -8.37
C MET A 1 -18.49 -18.78 -9.35
N ALA A 2 -18.36 -17.46 -9.20
CA ALA A 2 -17.50 -16.65 -10.08
C ALA A 2 -16.03 -17.09 -9.92
N ARG A 3 -15.29 -17.24 -11.03
CA ARG A 3 -13.89 -17.68 -11.03
C ARG A 3 -13.01 -16.56 -10.45
N ARG A 4 -12.73 -16.60 -9.14
CA ARG A 4 -11.89 -15.60 -8.43
C ARG A 4 -10.37 -15.76 -8.65
N GLY A 5 -9.96 -16.42 -9.73
CA GLY A 5 -8.56 -16.74 -10.04
C GLY A 5 -8.20 -16.45 -11.49
N GLY A 6 -7.21 -15.58 -11.69
CA GLY A 6 -6.63 -15.24 -13.00
C GLY A 6 -5.22 -14.67 -12.83
N CYS A 7 -4.44 -14.59 -13.93
CA CYS A 7 -3.04 -14.14 -13.91
C CYS A 7 -2.86 -12.77 -13.22
N CYS A 8 -3.77 -11.83 -13.46
CA CYS A 8 -3.77 -10.51 -12.84
C CYS A 8 -3.89 -10.59 -11.30
N MET A 9 -4.73 -11.49 -10.77
CA MET A 9 -4.88 -11.69 -9.32
C MET A 9 -3.59 -12.25 -8.69
N TYR A 10 -2.95 -13.22 -9.33
CA TYR A 10 -1.69 -13.78 -8.85
C TYR A 10 -0.56 -12.74 -8.89
N PHE A 11 -0.48 -11.96 -9.96
CA PHE A 11 0.49 -10.86 -10.07
C PHE A 11 0.31 -9.84 -8.94
N ASN A 12 -0.91 -9.37 -8.70
CA ASN A 12 -1.17 -8.40 -7.62
C ASN A 12 -0.85 -8.98 -6.23
N LEU A 13 -1.13 -10.27 -6.03
CA LEU A 13 -0.80 -10.96 -4.78
C LEU A 13 0.71 -11.06 -4.56
N VAL A 14 1.48 -11.48 -5.57
CA VAL A 14 2.95 -11.56 -5.49
C VAL A 14 3.55 -10.18 -5.27
N MET A 15 3.08 -9.16 -5.99
CA MET A 15 3.53 -7.79 -5.81
C MET A 15 3.24 -7.30 -4.38
N ALA A 16 2.07 -7.63 -3.82
CA ALA A 16 1.73 -7.25 -2.45
C ALA A 16 2.62 -7.96 -1.42
N VAL A 17 2.94 -9.24 -1.62
CA VAL A 17 3.92 -9.99 -0.79
C VAL A 17 5.28 -9.28 -0.80
N ILE A 18 5.81 -8.99 -1.99
CA ILE A 18 7.09 -8.28 -2.15
C ILE A 18 7.01 -6.91 -1.47
N GLY A 19 5.89 -6.19 -1.63
CA GLY A 19 5.65 -4.90 -0.99
C GLY A 19 5.66 -4.95 0.53
N THR A 20 5.01 -5.95 1.12
CA THR A 20 4.95 -6.12 2.59
C THR A 20 6.33 -6.40 3.17
N PHE A 21 7.01 -7.43 2.66
CA PHE A 21 8.33 -7.81 3.17
C PHE A 21 9.38 -6.75 2.83
N GLY A 22 9.32 -6.15 1.63
CA GLY A 22 10.18 -5.05 1.22
C GLY A 22 10.02 -3.82 2.10
N GLY A 23 8.78 -3.41 2.42
CA GLY A 23 8.53 -2.25 3.28
C GLY A 23 8.96 -2.47 4.73
N TRP A 24 8.66 -3.62 5.33
CA TRP A 24 9.06 -3.91 6.71
C TRP A 24 10.57 -4.14 6.87
N SER A 25 11.23 -4.80 5.90
CA SER A 25 12.69 -4.93 5.92
C SER A 25 13.37 -3.57 5.74
N ALA A 26 12.87 -2.74 4.82
CA ALA A 26 13.37 -1.39 4.64
C ALA A 26 13.16 -0.51 5.87
N PHE A 27 12.06 -0.65 6.61
CA PHE A 27 11.88 0.02 7.89
C PHE A 27 13.02 -0.30 8.84
N VAL A 28 13.34 -1.59 9.03
CA VAL A 28 14.43 -2.01 9.93
C VAL A 28 15.77 -1.40 9.47
N VAL A 29 16.06 -1.45 8.19
CA VAL A 29 17.33 -0.95 7.63
C VAL A 29 17.43 0.58 7.72
N PHE A 30 16.44 1.33 7.26
CA PHE A 30 16.52 2.80 7.26
C PHE A 30 16.42 3.38 8.67
N PHE A 31 15.60 2.79 9.54
CA PHE A 31 15.39 3.29 10.89
C PHE A 31 16.57 2.98 11.81
N PHE A 32 17.07 1.74 11.82
CA PHE A 32 18.13 1.33 12.76
C PHE A 32 19.55 1.46 12.21
N HIS A 33 19.76 1.21 10.92
CA HIS A 33 21.12 1.21 10.35
C HIS A 33 21.51 2.58 9.79
N PHE A 34 20.66 3.16 8.94
CA PHE A 34 20.98 4.43 8.28
C PHE A 34 20.52 5.67 9.05
N THR A 35 19.81 5.51 10.18
CA THR A 35 19.27 6.61 11.01
C THR A 35 18.38 7.60 10.26
N ASN A 36 17.89 7.21 9.07
CA ASN A 36 16.92 7.99 8.31
C ASN A 36 15.51 7.60 8.79
N HIS A 37 15.14 8.18 9.95
CA HIS A 37 13.88 7.89 10.61
C HIS A 37 12.67 8.19 9.72
N GLN A 38 12.72 9.25 8.91
CA GLN A 38 11.62 9.65 8.03
C GLN A 38 11.41 8.60 6.93
N ALA A 39 12.46 8.22 6.20
CA ALA A 39 12.37 7.16 5.21
C ALA A 39 11.94 5.82 5.82
N GLY A 40 12.43 5.50 7.03
CA GLY A 40 12.01 4.33 7.79
C GLY A 40 10.50 4.34 8.09
N ILE A 41 9.96 5.44 8.63
CA ILE A 41 8.52 5.56 8.93
C ILE A 41 7.69 5.37 7.66
N TRP A 42 8.06 6.03 6.56
CA TRP A 42 7.36 5.84 5.28
C TRP A 42 7.49 4.42 4.74
N ALA A 43 8.61 3.74 4.93
CA ALA A 43 8.78 2.34 4.58
C ALA A 43 7.86 1.42 5.39
N PHE A 44 7.73 1.69 6.70
CA PHE A 44 6.80 0.96 7.57
C PHE A 44 5.35 1.16 7.14
N VAL A 45 4.93 2.40 6.94
CA VAL A 45 3.58 2.75 6.45
C VAL A 45 3.32 2.08 5.11
N SER A 46 4.27 2.14 4.18
CA SER A 46 4.18 1.46 2.88
C SER A 46 3.96 -0.06 3.03
N GLY A 47 4.76 -0.70 3.89
CA GLY A 47 4.67 -2.13 4.17
C GLY A 47 3.34 -2.54 4.81
N THR A 48 2.79 -1.73 5.71
CA THR A 48 1.48 -2.01 6.34
C THR A 48 0.34 -1.87 5.33
N TYR A 49 0.33 -0.83 4.49
CA TYR A 49 -0.67 -0.73 3.40
C TYR A 49 -0.58 -1.88 2.40
N ALA A 50 0.65 -2.31 2.06
CA ALA A 50 0.87 -3.51 1.25
C ALA A 50 0.33 -4.77 1.94
N ALA A 51 0.57 -4.93 3.26
CA ALA A 51 0.10 -6.07 4.04
C ALA A 51 -1.44 -6.13 4.12
N MET A 52 -2.10 -4.98 4.32
CA MET A 52 -3.56 -4.91 4.29
C MET A 52 -4.10 -5.26 2.90
N THR A 53 -3.43 -4.78 1.84
CA THR A 53 -3.78 -5.13 0.46
C THR A 53 -3.62 -6.63 0.24
N LEU A 54 -2.51 -7.23 0.68
CA LEU A 54 -2.28 -8.67 0.63
C LEU A 54 -3.36 -9.45 1.38
N PHE A 55 -3.72 -9.00 2.58
CA PHE A 55 -4.72 -9.66 3.41
C PHE A 55 -6.09 -9.72 2.72
N ILE A 56 -6.57 -8.61 2.15
CA ILE A 56 -7.83 -8.61 1.40
C ILE A 56 -7.76 -9.48 0.13
N HIS A 57 -6.60 -9.57 -0.54
CA HIS A 57 -6.43 -10.45 -1.70
C HIS A 57 -6.51 -11.93 -1.29
N ILE A 58 -5.90 -12.30 -0.16
CA ILE A 58 -5.95 -13.66 0.38
C ILE A 58 -7.39 -14.03 0.75
N LEU A 59 -8.09 -13.16 1.49
CA LEU A 59 -9.48 -13.42 1.87
C LEU A 59 -10.40 -13.55 0.65
N TYR A 60 -10.24 -12.67 -0.34
CA TYR A 60 -11.00 -12.74 -1.58
C TYR A 60 -10.77 -14.06 -2.32
N LYS A 61 -9.50 -14.51 -2.41
CA LYS A 61 -9.13 -15.77 -3.05
C LYS A 61 -9.62 -17.00 -2.29
N ARG A 62 -9.68 -16.95 -0.95
CA ARG A 62 -10.13 -18.05 -0.10
C ARG A 62 -11.65 -18.18 -0.02
N HIS A 63 -12.42 -17.29 -0.66
CA HIS A 63 -13.88 -17.23 -0.51
C HIS A 63 -14.30 -17.06 0.96
N THR A 64 -13.54 -16.27 1.70
CA THR A 64 -13.78 -15.97 3.13
C THR A 64 -13.79 -14.47 3.36
N LEU A 65 -14.11 -13.66 2.34
CA LEU A 65 -14.11 -12.21 2.50
C LEU A 65 -15.35 -11.78 3.29
N GLU A 66 -16.49 -12.37 2.94
CA GLU A 66 -17.80 -12.25 3.56
C GLU A 66 -17.82 -12.65 5.05
N THR A 67 -16.98 -13.60 5.46
CA THR A 67 -16.93 -14.06 6.85
C THR A 67 -16.13 -13.11 7.75
N TRP A 68 -15.22 -12.33 7.17
CA TRP A 68 -14.37 -11.38 7.90
C TRP A 68 -14.84 -9.93 7.77
N TYR A 69 -15.41 -9.55 6.62
CA TYR A 69 -15.76 -8.18 6.31
C TYR A 69 -17.18 -8.06 5.76
N THR A 70 -17.94 -7.16 6.37
CA THR A 70 -19.19 -6.67 5.79
C THR A 70 -18.90 -5.63 4.70
N PRO A 71 -19.87 -5.33 3.81
CA PRO A 71 -19.73 -4.26 2.81
C PRO A 71 -19.36 -2.90 3.42
N GLU A 72 -19.80 -2.61 4.64
CA GLU A 72 -19.51 -1.38 5.39
C GLU A 72 -18.05 -1.35 5.84
N ASN A 73 -17.50 -2.47 6.33
CA ASN A 73 -16.08 -2.55 6.72
C ASN A 73 -15.16 -2.33 5.50
N LEU A 74 -15.55 -2.80 4.32
CA LEU A 74 -14.80 -2.53 3.08
C LEU A 74 -14.81 -1.04 2.70
N ILE A 75 -15.82 -0.27 3.12
CA ILE A 75 -15.81 1.20 2.97
C ILE A 75 -14.76 1.83 3.88
N GLN A 76 -14.67 1.38 5.13
CA GLN A 76 -13.67 1.89 6.07
C GLN A 76 -12.25 1.59 5.57
N ILE A 77 -12.02 0.38 5.06
CA ILE A 77 -10.74 0.00 4.42
C ILE A 77 -10.45 0.88 3.20
N ARG A 78 -11.49 1.21 2.41
CA ARG A 78 -11.36 2.13 1.27
C ARG A 78 -10.93 3.53 1.73
N LEU A 79 -11.55 4.06 2.77
CA LEU A 79 -11.22 5.37 3.33
C LEU A 79 -9.80 5.37 3.89
N LEU A 80 -9.36 4.30 4.56
CA LEU A 80 -7.98 4.16 5.02
C LEU A 80 -6.98 4.15 3.86
N GLY A 81 -7.31 3.46 2.77
CA GLY A 81 -6.52 3.51 1.53
C GLY A 81 -6.45 4.90 0.92
N LEU A 82 -7.57 5.64 0.92
CA LEU A 82 -7.61 7.04 0.47
C LEU A 82 -6.72 7.95 1.34
N LEU A 83 -6.74 7.78 2.67
CA LEU A 83 -5.86 8.51 3.57
C LEU A 83 -4.39 8.25 3.24
N GLY A 84 -4.01 6.98 3.01
CA GLY A 84 -2.65 6.62 2.61
C GLY A 84 -2.24 7.18 1.26
N LEU A 85 -3.17 7.21 0.29
CA LEU A 85 -2.97 7.83 -1.01
C LEU A 85 -2.69 9.33 -0.87
N LEU A 86 -3.55 10.06 -0.15
CA LEU A 86 -3.42 11.51 0.00
C LEU A 86 -2.19 11.90 0.82
N ALA A 87 -1.92 11.19 1.91
CA ALA A 87 -0.74 11.40 2.74
C ALA A 87 0.55 11.11 1.95
N GLY A 88 0.59 9.99 1.23
CA GLY A 88 1.73 9.63 0.39
C GLY A 88 1.96 10.64 -0.74
N LEU A 89 0.90 11.15 -1.38
CA LEU A 89 0.99 12.17 -2.42
C LEU A 89 1.52 13.50 -1.89
N GLY A 90 0.99 13.98 -0.76
CA GLY A 90 1.46 15.21 -0.12
C GLY A 90 2.93 15.10 0.30
N ALA A 91 3.30 14.00 0.96
CA ALA A 91 4.67 13.76 1.40
C ALA A 91 5.65 13.58 0.23
N PHE A 92 5.26 12.84 -0.81
CA PHE A 92 6.07 12.70 -2.01
C PHE A 92 6.36 14.06 -2.66
N GLY A 93 5.33 14.87 -2.87
CA GLY A 93 5.48 16.21 -3.44
C GLY A 93 6.37 17.10 -2.58
N ALA A 94 6.19 17.07 -1.25
CA ALA A 94 7.00 17.84 -0.32
C ALA A 94 8.48 17.45 -0.36
N TYR A 95 8.80 16.14 -0.25
CA TYR A 95 10.19 15.70 -0.24
C TYR A 95 10.89 15.87 -1.59
N VAL A 96 10.18 15.67 -2.71
CA VAL A 96 10.73 15.99 -4.03
C VAL A 96 10.99 17.49 -4.16
N GLY A 97 10.05 18.33 -3.71
CA GLY A 97 10.23 19.78 -3.71
C GLY A 97 11.43 20.24 -2.88
N ILE A 98 11.60 19.67 -1.68
CA ILE A 98 12.76 19.95 -0.81
C ILE A 98 14.06 19.49 -1.46
N ALA A 99 14.11 18.27 -1.99
CA ALA A 99 15.30 17.73 -2.64
C ALA A 99 15.76 18.59 -3.83
N ILE A 100 14.80 19.03 -4.66
CA ILE A 100 15.07 19.92 -5.79
C ILE A 100 15.54 21.30 -5.29
N SER A 101 14.88 21.87 -4.29
CA SER A 101 15.23 23.19 -3.74
C SER A 101 16.61 23.22 -3.08
N ASN A 102 17.03 22.11 -2.48
CA ASN A 102 18.33 21.98 -1.84
C ASN A 102 19.46 21.61 -2.83
N HIS A 103 19.14 21.43 -4.12
CA HIS A 103 20.06 20.91 -5.13
C HIS A 103 20.72 19.59 -4.69
N GLU A 104 19.93 18.70 -4.07
CA GLU A 104 20.45 17.41 -3.62
C GLU A 104 20.90 16.57 -4.81
N ASP A 105 22.09 15.98 -4.66
CA ASP A 105 22.58 14.96 -5.59
C ASP A 105 21.63 13.75 -5.61
N MET A 106 21.67 13.02 -6.73
CA MET A 106 20.95 11.77 -6.88
C MET A 106 21.18 10.83 -5.68
N PRO A 107 20.16 10.06 -5.27
CA PRO A 107 20.28 9.13 -4.17
C PRO A 107 21.38 8.11 -4.44
N SER A 108 22.37 8.07 -3.54
CA SER A 108 23.53 7.17 -3.59
C SER A 108 23.68 6.46 -2.24
N MET A 109 24.53 5.43 -2.18
CA MET A 109 24.73 4.71 -0.92
C MET A 109 25.41 5.55 0.18
N THR A 110 26.10 6.63 -0.19
CA THR A 110 26.85 7.48 0.77
C THR A 110 25.97 8.55 1.43
N ASN A 111 24.82 8.89 0.86
CA ASN A 111 23.94 9.97 1.36
C ASN A 111 22.56 9.47 1.85
N ILE A 112 22.41 8.18 2.14
CA ILE A 112 21.13 7.57 2.55
C ILE A 112 20.52 8.24 3.79
N ALA A 113 21.35 8.63 4.76
CA ALA A 113 20.89 9.19 6.03
C ALA A 113 20.13 10.52 5.87
N THR A 114 20.55 11.35 4.92
CA THR A 114 20.07 12.73 4.76
C THR A 114 19.28 12.98 3.49
N SER A 115 19.33 12.07 2.51
CA SER A 115 18.69 12.28 1.21
C SER A 115 17.17 12.21 1.30
N HIS A 116 16.53 13.31 0.88
CA HIS A 116 15.07 13.42 0.82
C HIS A 116 14.48 12.62 -0.33
N TYR A 117 15.29 12.22 -1.33
CA TYR A 117 14.86 11.30 -2.37
C TYR A 117 14.46 9.93 -1.81
N PHE A 118 15.17 9.40 -0.81
CA PHE A 118 14.74 8.13 -0.17
C PHE A 118 13.41 8.31 0.57
N MET A 119 13.21 9.44 1.25
CA MET A 119 11.93 9.75 1.90
C MET A 119 10.80 9.85 0.86
N ALA A 120 11.06 10.51 -0.27
CA ALA A 120 10.13 10.63 -1.38
C ALA A 120 9.77 9.26 -1.98
N ILE A 121 10.75 8.39 -2.24
CA ILE A 121 10.50 7.05 -2.80
C ILE A 121 9.55 6.25 -1.90
N TRP A 122 9.78 6.25 -0.59
CA TRP A 122 8.93 5.51 0.35
C TRP A 122 7.55 6.15 0.55
N ALA A 123 7.45 7.48 0.48
CA ALA A 123 6.18 8.19 0.43
C ALA A 123 5.39 7.82 -0.84
N PHE A 124 6.04 7.75 -2.00
CA PHE A 124 5.43 7.32 -3.26
C PHE A 124 4.97 5.84 -3.21
N LEU A 125 5.76 4.95 -2.61
CA LEU A 125 5.35 3.57 -2.42
C LEU A 125 4.13 3.48 -1.48
N SER A 126 4.07 4.32 -0.44
CA SER A 126 2.88 4.44 0.42
C SER A 126 1.65 4.92 -0.35
N LEU A 127 1.81 5.92 -1.24
CA LEU A 127 0.76 6.36 -2.16
C LEU A 127 0.26 5.17 -3.00
N LYS A 128 1.18 4.45 -3.65
CA LYS A 128 0.86 3.31 -4.52
C LYS A 128 0.06 2.23 -3.79
N TRP A 129 0.47 1.87 -2.58
CA TRP A 129 -0.24 0.86 -1.78
C TRP A 129 -1.54 1.38 -1.19
N GLY A 130 -1.63 2.64 -0.79
CA GLY A 130 -2.89 3.30 -0.41
C GLY A 130 -3.91 3.28 -1.56
N ALA A 131 -3.47 3.65 -2.77
CA ALA A 131 -4.28 3.58 -3.99
C ALA A 131 -4.74 2.15 -4.30
N SER A 132 -3.84 1.17 -4.16
CA SER A 132 -4.16 -0.24 -4.35
C SER A 132 -5.22 -0.71 -3.35
N LEU A 133 -5.04 -0.43 -2.06
CA LEU A 133 -5.99 -0.78 -1.01
C LEU A 133 -7.37 -0.15 -1.26
N MET A 134 -7.41 1.12 -1.66
CA MET A 134 -8.63 1.82 -2.02
C MET A 134 -9.33 1.19 -3.23
N GLY A 135 -8.58 0.89 -4.30
CA GLY A 135 -9.12 0.33 -5.53
C GLY A 135 -9.67 -1.08 -5.33
N PHE A 136 -8.89 -1.96 -4.69
CA PHE A 136 -9.29 -3.35 -4.49
C PHE A 136 -10.42 -3.50 -3.47
N SER A 137 -10.44 -2.70 -2.39
CA SER A 137 -11.58 -2.71 -1.46
C SER A 137 -12.89 -2.29 -2.14
N HIS A 138 -12.85 -1.30 -3.04
CA HIS A 138 -14.01 -0.92 -3.84
C HIS A 138 -14.47 -2.04 -4.79
N VAL A 139 -13.54 -2.64 -5.55
CA VAL A 139 -13.85 -3.74 -6.48
C VAL A 139 -14.43 -4.94 -5.73
N TYR A 140 -13.82 -5.33 -4.62
CA TYR A 140 -14.29 -6.47 -3.84
C TYR A 140 -15.64 -6.21 -3.18
N ARG A 141 -15.90 -4.99 -2.69
CA ARG A 141 -17.23 -4.60 -2.19
C ARG A 141 -18.29 -4.73 -3.27
N LYS A 142 -18.02 -4.22 -4.48
CA LYS A 142 -18.97 -4.30 -5.60
C LYS A 142 -19.28 -5.76 -5.96
N ARG A 143 -18.24 -6.60 -6.07
CA ARG A 143 -18.41 -8.04 -6.36
C ARG A 143 -19.16 -8.78 -5.26
N LEU A 144 -18.91 -8.43 -4.00
CA LEU A 144 -19.63 -9.00 -2.87
C LEU A 144 -21.13 -8.70 -3.00
N LEU A 145 -21.49 -7.42 -3.20
CA LEU A 145 -22.88 -7.01 -3.38
C LEU A 145 -23.55 -7.70 -4.59
N GLU A 146 -22.84 -7.82 -5.72
CA GLU A 146 -23.33 -8.53 -6.91
C GLU A 146 -23.59 -10.01 -6.66
N GLU A 147 -22.76 -10.69 -5.86
CA GLU A 147 -22.95 -12.11 -5.53
C GLU A 147 -24.13 -12.34 -4.56
N TYR A 148 -24.44 -11.38 -3.69
CA TYR A 148 -25.57 -11.48 -2.74
C TYR A 148 -26.91 -10.97 -3.31
N HIS A 149 -26.90 -10.06 -4.28
CA HIS A 149 -28.12 -9.52 -4.90
C HIS A 149 -29.07 -10.56 -5.54
N PRO A 150 -28.62 -11.67 -6.17
CA PRO A 150 -29.52 -12.69 -6.70
C PRO A 150 -30.14 -13.62 -5.63
N LEU A 151 -29.80 -13.47 -4.34
CA LEU A 151 -30.37 -14.27 -3.25
C LEU A 151 -31.51 -13.55 -2.50
N LEU A 152 -31.76 -12.28 -2.82
CA LEU A 152 -32.78 -11.43 -2.19
C LEU A 152 -33.90 -11.01 -3.16
N ALA A 153 -33.87 -11.51 -4.40
CA ALA A 153 -34.91 -11.34 -5.41
C ALA A 153 -35.59 -12.69 -5.66
#